data_AF-A0A966SQT0-F1
#
_entry.id   AF-A0A966SQT0-F1
#
_cell.length_a   1.000
_cell.length_b   1.000
_cell.length_c   1.000
_cell.angle_alpha   90.00
_cell.angle_beta   90.00
_cell.angle_gamma   90.00
#
_symmetry.space_group_name_H-M   'P 1'
#
loop_
_entity.id
_entity.type
_entity.pdbx_description
1 polymer ?
#
loop_
_entity_poly.entity_id
_entity_poly.type
_entity_poly.pdbx_seq_one_letter_code
_entity_poly.pdbx_strand_id
1 'polypeptide(L)' 'MDWTNFILIIEDAEAVPSAFLVERIKRWRNQELAATDFTQLPDVSVDKQAFVVYRQALRDLPEQNSDPRLWVFPTRPA' A
#
# COMPACT_ATOMS: atom_id res chain seq x y z
N MET A 1 5.27 5.21 -9.02
CA MET A 1 4.95 5.90 -7.77
C MET A 1 6.09 5.61 -6.82
N ASP A 2 6.96 6.59 -6.54
CA ASP A 2 8.12 6.41 -5.67
C ASP A 2 7.69 6.68 -4.23
N TRP A 3 7.81 5.65 -3.39
CA TRP A 3 7.31 5.63 -2.01
C TRP A 3 8.26 6.29 -1.03
N THR A 4 9.51 6.50 -1.45
CA THR A 4 10.48 7.30 -0.71
C THR A 4 9.98 8.73 -0.49
N ASN A 5 9.15 9.26 -1.40
CA ASN A 5 8.53 10.58 -1.27
C ASN A 5 7.44 10.69 -0.18
N PHE A 6 6.96 9.57 0.39
CA PHE A 6 6.01 9.62 1.51
C PHE A 6 6.72 9.90 2.87
N ILE A 7 8.04 9.73 2.90
CA ILE A 7 8.90 10.12 4.02
C ILE A 7 9.31 11.57 3.76
N LEU A 8 8.49 12.51 4.21
CA LEU A 8 8.86 13.92 4.24
C LEU A 8 10.19 14.06 5.02
N ILE A 9 11.25 14.41 4.30
CA ILE A 9 12.44 15.12 4.77
C ILE A 9 12.94 14.61 6.13
N ILE A 10 13.58 13.45 6.13
CA ILE A 10 14.51 13.09 7.20
C ILE A 10 15.84 12.86 6.50
N GLU A 11 16.84 13.66 6.85
CA GLU A 11 18.22 13.56 6.34
C GLU A 11 18.81 12.15 6.53
N ASP A 12 18.17 11.31 7.35
CA ASP A 12 18.56 9.94 7.68
C ASP A 12 17.34 8.99 7.67
N ALA A 13 17.04 8.36 6.53
CA ALA A 13 15.94 7.40 6.38
C ALA A 13 16.13 6.11 7.19
N GLU A 14 17.37 5.80 7.59
CA GLU A 14 17.70 4.63 8.43
C GLU A 14 17.25 4.83 9.89
N ALA A 15 17.23 6.07 10.39
CA ALA A 15 16.90 6.41 11.77
C ALA A 15 15.39 6.37 12.10
N VAL A 16 14.52 6.21 11.10
CA VAL A 16 13.07 6.20 11.31
C VAL A 16 12.64 4.92 12.04
N PRO A 17 11.95 4.99 13.18
CA PRO A 17 11.49 3.78 13.86
C PRO A 17 10.56 2.94 12.96
N SER A 18 10.76 1.61 12.91
CA SER A 18 9.93 0.72 12.09
C SER A 18 8.44 0.84 12.42
N ALA A 19 8.08 1.08 13.68
CA ALA A 19 6.70 1.32 14.09
C ALA A 19 6.07 2.55 13.40
N PHE A 20 6.85 3.62 13.19
CA PHE A 20 6.37 4.80 12.47
C PHE A 20 6.11 4.49 11.00
N LEU A 21 6.99 3.72 10.36
CA LEU A 21 6.81 3.27 8.98
C LEU A 21 5.56 2.40 8.82
N VAL A 22 5.34 1.44 9.73
CA VAL A 22 4.14 0.60 9.75
C VAL A 22 2.87 1.46 9.83
N GLU A 23 2.84 2.47 10.69
CA GLU A 23 1.67 3.35 10.82
C GLU A 23 1.43 4.21 9.56
N ARG A 24 2.51 4.69 8.92
CA ARG A 24 2.41 5.42 7.65
C ARG A 24 1.87 4.52 6.53
N ILE A 25 2.40 3.31 6.41
CA ILE A 25 1.98 2.34 5.41
C ILE A 25 0.53 1.91 5.64
N LYS A 26 0.12 1.68 6.89
CA LYS A 26 -1.29 1.37 7.23
C LYS A 26 -2.24 2.48 6.76
N ARG A 27 -1.88 3.75 6.96
CA ARG A 27 -2.69 4.88 6.50
C ARG A 27 -2.80 4.91 4.98
N TRP A 28 -1.68 4.80 4.28
CA TRP A 28 -1.65 4.72 2.82
C TRP A 28 -2.48 3.54 2.30
N ARG A 29 -2.29 2.35 2.87
CA ARG A 29 -3.03 1.12 2.50
C ARG A 29 -4.53 1.33 2.65
N ASN A 30 -4.97 1.93 3.75
CA ASN A 30 -6.39 2.22 3.98
C ASN A 30 -6.93 3.25 2.97
N GLN A 31 -6.13 4.24 2.57
CA GLN A 31 -6.49 5.20 1.52
C GLN A 31 -6.66 4.50 0.16
N GLU A 32 -5.75 3.60 -0.22
CA GLU A 32 -5.87 2.84 -1.47
C GLU A 32 -7.07 1.89 -1.47
N LEU A 33 -7.32 1.20 -0.34
CA LEU A 33 -8.49 0.34 -0.19
C LEU A 33 -9.79 1.15 -0.29
N ALA A 34 -9.84 2.37 0.26
CA ALA A 34 -11.00 3.24 0.09
C ALA A 34 -11.13 3.74 -1.36
N ALA A 35 -10.04 4.21 -1.96
CA ALA A 35 -10.02 4.75 -3.32
C ALA A 35 -10.39 3.72 -4.39
N THR A 36 -10.08 2.45 -4.15
CA THR A 36 -10.39 1.35 -5.08
C THR A 36 -11.63 0.55 -4.66
N ASP A 37 -12.40 0.98 -3.67
CA ASP A 37 -13.54 0.21 -3.17
C ASP A 37 -14.63 0.01 -4.22
N PHE A 38 -14.92 1.05 -5.00
CA PHE A 38 -15.91 1.02 -6.07
C PHE A 38 -15.63 -0.06 -7.12
N THR A 39 -14.36 -0.46 -7.32
CA THR A 39 -13.96 -1.48 -8.31
C THR A 39 -14.53 -2.87 -8.01
N GLN A 40 -15.01 -3.08 -6.78
CA GLN A 40 -15.60 -4.34 -6.34
C GLN A 40 -17.09 -4.45 -6.65
N LEU A 41 -17.72 -3.36 -7.11
CA LEU A 41 -19.14 -3.34 -7.42
C LEU A 41 -19.45 -4.07 -8.75
N PRO A 42 -20.65 -4.68 -8.88
CA PRO A 42 -21.01 -5.47 -10.06
C PRO A 42 -21.14 -4.63 -11.33
N ASP A 43 -21.47 -3.35 -11.20
CA ASP A 43 -21.80 -2.39 -12.27
C ASP A 43 -20.59 -1.70 -12.92
N VAL A 44 -19.37 -1.89 -12.39
CA VAL A 44 -18.17 -1.23 -12.88
C VAL A 44 -17.44 -2.05 -13.95
N SER A 45 -17.06 -1.40 -15.04
CA SER A 45 -16.39 -1.99 -16.21
C SER A 45 -14.86 -2.02 -16.13
N VAL A 46 -14.29 -2.17 -14.92
CA VAL A 46 -12.83 -2.30 -14.70
C VAL A 46 -12.39 -3.76 -14.71
N ASP A 47 -11.07 -4.02 -14.77
CA ASP A 47 -10.52 -5.36 -14.56
C ASP A 47 -10.66 -5.76 -13.08
N LYS A 48 -11.81 -6.36 -12.76
CA LYS A 48 -12.14 -6.77 -11.39
C LYS A 48 -11.14 -7.76 -10.83
N GLN A 49 -10.64 -8.69 -11.64
CA GLN A 49 -9.70 -9.70 -11.18
C GLN A 49 -8.38 -9.04 -10.77
N ALA A 50 -7.89 -8.09 -11.57
CA ALA A 50 -6.70 -7.32 -11.24
C ALA A 50 -6.89 -6.51 -9.94
N PHE A 51 -8.04 -5.87 -9.74
CA PHE A 51 -8.32 -5.12 -8.51
C PHE A 51 -8.50 -6.01 -7.28
N VAL A 52 -9.07 -7.22 -7.42
CA VAL A 52 -9.13 -8.21 -6.33
C VAL A 52 -7.73 -8.61 -5.89
N VAL A 53 -6.86 -8.96 -6.84
CA VAL A 53 -5.46 -9.33 -6.57
C VAL A 53 -4.69 -8.16 -5.93
N TYR A 54 -4.84 -6.96 -6.49
CA TYR A 54 -4.23 -5.74 -5.96
C TYR A 54 -4.65 -5.48 -4.51
N ARG A 55 -5.96 -5.51 -4.22
CA ARG A 55 -6.50 -5.25 -2.87
C ARG A 55 -6.13 -6.35 -1.88
N GLN A 56 -5.94 -7.59 -2.33
CA GLN A 56 -5.42 -8.66 -1.49
C GLN A 56 -3.95 -8.41 -1.14
N ALA A 57 -3.11 -8.11 -2.14
CA ALA A 57 -1.70 -7.79 -1.93
C ALA A 57 -1.49 -6.59 -0.98
N LEU A 58 -2.39 -5.60 -1.00
CA LEU A 58 -2.41 -4.50 -0.03
C LEU A 58 -2.63 -4.97 1.41
N ARG A 59 -3.53 -5.93 1.62
CA ARG A 59 -3.84 -6.46 2.96
C ARG A 59 -2.71 -7.33 3.49
N ASP A 60 -2.04 -8.05 2.61
CA ASP A 60 -0.98 -8.99 2.93
C ASP A 60 0.38 -8.29 3.20
N LEU A 61 0.48 -6.98 2.99
CA LEU A 61 1.71 -6.20 3.25
C LEU A 61 2.36 -6.50 4.62
N PRO A 62 1.63 -6.50 5.75
CA PRO A 62 2.22 -6.76 7.07
C PRO A 62 2.71 -8.20 7.26
N GLU A 63 2.25 -9.13 6.43
CA GLU A 63 2.59 -10.55 6.53
C GLU A 63 3.86 -10.89 5.72
N GLN A 64 4.31 -9.99 4.82
CA GLN A 64 5.48 -10.23 3.97
C GLN A 64 6.80 -10.28 4.75
N ASN A 65 6.98 -9.37 5.72
CA ASN A 65 8.23 -9.25 6.47
C ASN A 65 8.01 -8.52 7.80
N SER A 66 8.86 -8.79 8.79
CA SER A 66 8.91 -8.01 10.03
C SER A 66 9.44 -6.58 9.84
N ASP A 67 10.30 -6.35 8.84
CA ASP A 67 10.80 -5.01 8.51
C ASP A 67 9.92 -4.34 7.42
N PRO A 68 9.22 -3.23 7.73
CA PRO A 68 8.38 -2.52 6.76
C PRO A 68 9.14 -1.92 5.57
N ARG A 69 10.46 -1.77 5.65
CA ARG A 69 11.29 -1.27 4.54
C ARG A 69 11.45 -2.31 3.41
N LEU A 70 11.31 -3.58 3.74
CA LEU A 70 11.46 -4.69 2.81
C LEU A 70 10.12 -5.08 2.15
N TRP A 71 9.03 -4.41 2.51
CA TRP A 71 7.72 -4.70 1.95
C TRP A 71 7.66 -4.31 0.47
N VAL A 72 7.15 -5.23 -0.34
CA VAL A 72 6.93 -5.01 -1.76
C VAL A 72 5.51 -4.52 -1.96
N PHE A 73 5.40 -3.30 -2.48
CA PHE A 73 4.11 -2.66 -2.70
C PHE A 73 3.53 -3.00 -4.07
N PRO A 74 2.24 -3.40 -4.13
CA PRO A 74 1.61 -3.71 -5.40
C PRO A 74 1.39 -2.44 -6.21
N THR A 75 1.47 -2.55 -7.53
CA THR A 75 1.15 -1.46 -8.47
C THR A 75 -0.35 -1.44 -8.74
N ARG A 76 -0.96 -0.26 -8.64
CA ARG A 76 -2.39 -0.09 -8.93
C ARG A 76 -2.68 -0.44 -10.40
N PRO A 77 -3.70 -1.28 -10.69
CA PRO A 77 -4.15 -1.55 -12.05
C PRO A 77 -4.71 -0.29 -12.73
N ALA A 78 -4.74 -0.31 -14.07
CA ALA A 78 -5.33 0.73 -14.91
C ALA A 78 -6.86 0.67 -14.94
#